data_AF-A0A449BLL0-F1
#
_entry.id   AF-A0A449BLL0-F1
#
_cell.length_a   1.000
_cell.length_b   1.000
_cell.length_c   1.000
_cell.angle_alpha   90.00
_cell.angle_beta   90.00
_cell.angle_gamma   90.00
#
_symmetry.space_group_name_H-M   'P 1'
#
loop_
_entity.id
_entity.type
_entity.pdbx_description
1 polymer ?
#
loop_
_entity_poly.entity_id
_entity_poly.type
_entity_poly.pdbx_seq_one_letter_code
_entity_poly.pdbx_strand_id
1 'polypeptide(L)'
;MIKKLYISIIAFSLAIIATTTATYAWLSMATSNAVQGLGLNTHNGDQLEISVDGVNYYTSLPSEEVLGLIQNLVFTDITSMDGKKFSYGVRNDKFEAIKNKDYISIDFFFRTVSPYYHEVFLTNNISNEVTYNEGRVGTYIVSKGRTWISNVGFQYGPDEYIDGSVTKTYYVSDAMRVSFVEHSDNGKVKIFDLSGNEERGYGKPYGAVAYYEALKGTLQLPSEVPDTIYKLSDFDKENPYALDNRSHILTLKYDGHHADSGLRLYEGKVTMNIWVEGWDADLFDAVFGDQVKMQFQFKSVIGIKN
;
A
#
# COMPACT_ATOMS: atom_id res chain seq x y z
N MET A 1 -57.72 12.49 12.61
CA MET A 1 -56.58 13.43 12.51
C MET A 1 -55.33 12.92 13.22
N ILE A 2 -55.43 12.53 14.50
CA ILE A 2 -54.29 12.10 15.33
C ILE A 2 -53.43 10.98 14.71
N LYS A 3 -54.02 9.93 14.11
CA LYS A 3 -53.25 8.87 13.42
C LYS A 3 -52.43 9.37 12.21
N LYS A 4 -52.95 10.34 11.45
CA LYS A 4 -52.23 10.92 10.30
C LYS A 4 -51.07 11.81 10.76
N LEU A 5 -51.25 12.52 11.88
CA LEU A 5 -50.19 13.31 12.52
C LEU A 5 -49.05 12.41 13.02
N TYR A 6 -49.35 11.30 13.69
CA TYR A 6 -48.32 10.34 14.14
C TYR A 6 -47.56 9.70 12.99
N ILE A 7 -48.24 9.32 11.92
CA ILE A 7 -47.59 8.76 10.72
C ILE A 7 -46.69 9.82 10.05
N SER A 8 -47.12 11.08 9.96
CA SER A 8 -46.28 12.17 9.43
C SER A 8 -45.06 12.46 10.31
N ILE A 9 -45.20 12.43 11.64
CA ILE A 9 -44.06 12.65 12.55
C ILE A 9 -43.05 11.51 12.40
N ILE A 10 -43.50 10.25 12.37
CA ILE A 10 -42.62 9.09 12.20
C ILE A 10 -41.93 9.12 10.83
N ALA A 11 -42.67 9.43 9.76
CA ALA A 11 -42.10 9.55 8.42
C ALA A 11 -41.06 10.68 8.33
N PHE A 12 -41.32 11.82 8.99
CA PHE A 12 -40.38 12.93 9.07
C PHE A 12 -39.11 12.57 9.86
N SER A 13 -39.25 11.89 11.00
CA SER A 13 -38.11 11.39 11.78
C SER A 13 -37.27 10.39 10.97
N LEU A 14 -37.91 9.47 10.24
CA LEU A 14 -37.20 8.52 9.37
C LEU A 14 -36.48 9.23 8.22
N ALA A 15 -37.07 10.27 7.64
CA ALA A 15 -36.43 11.06 6.59
C ALA A 15 -35.19 11.82 7.10
N ILE A 16 -35.25 12.39 8.31
CA ILE A 16 -34.09 13.03 8.96
C ILE A 16 -32.98 12.01 9.18
N ILE A 17 -33.29 10.86 9.79
CA ILE A 17 -32.31 9.80 10.04
C ILE A 17 -31.65 9.35 8.73
N ALA A 18 -32.45 9.08 7.69
CA ALA A 18 -31.95 8.68 6.38
C ALA A 18 -31.02 9.73 5.77
N THR A 19 -31.40 11.02 5.84
CA THR A 19 -30.59 12.12 5.30
C THR A 19 -29.28 12.26 6.08
N THR A 20 -29.32 12.21 7.42
CA THR A 20 -28.11 12.27 8.25
C THR A 20 -27.18 11.09 7.98
N THR A 21 -27.71 9.87 7.85
CA THR A 21 -26.89 8.70 7.51
C THR A 21 -26.31 8.79 6.11
N ALA A 22 -27.05 9.32 5.14
CA ALA A 22 -26.56 9.54 3.77
C ALA A 22 -25.47 10.62 3.73
N THR A 23 -25.66 11.72 4.45
CA THR A 23 -24.64 12.79 4.58
C THR A 23 -23.39 12.27 5.26
N TYR A 24 -23.53 11.48 6.33
CA TYR A 24 -22.39 10.86 7.02
C TYR A 24 -21.65 9.87 6.12
N ALA A 25 -22.36 8.99 5.40
CA ALA A 25 -21.76 8.04 4.48
C ALA A 25 -21.01 8.76 3.34
N TRP A 26 -21.61 9.80 2.75
CA TRP A 26 -20.98 10.59 1.70
C TRP A 26 -19.75 11.34 2.20
N LEU A 27 -19.81 11.98 3.38
CA LEU A 27 -18.66 12.64 4.00
C LEU A 27 -17.56 11.63 4.31
N SER A 28 -17.91 10.48 4.89
CA SER A 28 -16.96 9.39 5.19
C SER A 28 -16.26 8.91 3.91
N MET A 29 -17.02 8.67 2.83
CA MET A 29 -16.47 8.28 1.53
C MET A 29 -15.58 9.35 0.91
N ALA A 30 -15.92 10.63 1.08
CA ALA A 30 -15.13 11.75 0.57
C ALA A 30 -13.84 11.99 1.38
N THR A 31 -13.77 11.51 2.63
CA THR A 31 -12.58 11.61 3.48
C THR A 31 -11.70 10.36 3.47
N SER A 32 -12.22 9.21 3.02
CA SER A 32 -11.49 7.95 2.97
C SER A 32 -10.87 7.73 1.59
N ASN A 33 -9.58 7.43 1.52
CA ASN A 33 -8.97 6.99 0.28
C ASN A 33 -9.51 5.61 -0.12
N ALA A 34 -9.88 5.45 -1.39
CA ALA A 34 -10.50 4.21 -1.88
C ALA A 34 -9.51 3.39 -2.73
N VAL A 35 -9.41 2.10 -2.46
CA VAL A 35 -8.67 1.14 -3.30
C VAL A 35 -9.58 0.66 -4.42
N GLN A 36 -9.24 1.01 -5.66
CA GLN A 36 -10.04 0.59 -6.84
C GLN A 36 -9.48 -0.66 -7.53
N GLY A 37 -8.23 -1.03 -7.27
CA GLY A 37 -7.64 -2.23 -7.83
C GLY A 37 -6.35 -2.62 -7.15
N LEU A 38 -6.19 -3.92 -6.92
CA LEU A 38 -4.95 -4.55 -6.50
C LEU A 38 -4.74 -5.81 -7.35
N GLY A 39 -3.68 -5.81 -8.16
CA GLY A 39 -3.29 -6.96 -8.99
C GLY A 39 -1.97 -7.56 -8.56
N LEU A 40 -1.83 -8.89 -8.65
CA LEU A 40 -0.57 -9.59 -8.39
C LEU A 40 -0.23 -10.49 -9.58
N ASN A 41 0.98 -10.33 -10.11
CA ASN A 41 1.43 -11.07 -11.28
C ASN A 41 2.80 -11.70 -11.03
N THR A 42 3.01 -12.92 -11.51
CA THR A 42 4.35 -13.50 -11.62
C THR A 42 4.95 -13.16 -12.98
N HIS A 43 6.28 -13.16 -13.07
CA HIS A 43 6.96 -13.00 -14.34
C HIS A 43 6.76 -14.26 -15.19
N ASN A 44 6.45 -14.06 -16.48
CA ASN A 44 6.17 -15.15 -17.39
C ASN A 44 7.40 -16.07 -17.56
N GLY A 45 7.21 -17.37 -17.33
CA GLY A 45 8.24 -18.39 -17.57
C GLY A 45 8.90 -18.94 -16.31
N ASP A 46 8.70 -18.32 -15.14
CA ASP A 46 9.41 -18.71 -13.92
C ASP A 46 8.76 -19.88 -13.15
N GLN A 47 7.63 -20.39 -13.63
CA GLN A 47 6.81 -21.43 -12.96
C GLN A 47 6.42 -21.07 -11.51
N LEU A 48 6.39 -19.79 -11.19
CA LEU A 48 5.97 -19.25 -9.91
C LEU A 48 4.45 -19.06 -9.92
N GLU A 49 3.79 -19.53 -8.87
CA GLU A 49 2.36 -19.37 -8.66
C GLU A 49 2.10 -18.72 -7.30
N ILE A 50 1.00 -17.97 -7.20
CA ILE A 50 0.58 -17.20 -6.04
C ILE A 50 -0.84 -17.61 -5.64
N SER A 51 -1.12 -17.65 -4.35
CA SER A 51 -2.42 -17.92 -3.76
C SER A 51 -2.68 -16.99 -2.57
N VAL A 52 -3.95 -16.71 -2.27
CA VAL A 52 -4.40 -16.01 -1.05
C VAL A 52 -5.04 -16.95 -0.02
N ASP A 53 -5.41 -18.16 -0.42
CA ASP A 53 -6.08 -19.15 0.43
C ASP A 53 -5.21 -20.40 0.72
N GLY A 54 -4.05 -20.52 0.05
CA GLY A 54 -3.17 -21.67 0.12
C GLY A 54 -3.69 -22.91 -0.61
N VAL A 55 -4.75 -22.77 -1.41
CA VAL A 55 -5.41 -23.88 -2.12
C VAL A 55 -5.47 -23.61 -3.62
N ASN A 56 -5.95 -22.44 -4.02
CA ASN A 56 -6.08 -22.02 -5.41
C ASN A 56 -4.88 -21.15 -5.80
N TYR A 57 -4.08 -21.62 -6.76
CA TYR A 57 -2.84 -20.99 -7.18
C TYR A 57 -2.91 -20.50 -8.63
N TYR A 58 -2.32 -19.33 -8.87
CA TYR A 58 -2.39 -18.62 -10.13
C TYR A 58 -1.04 -18.00 -10.48
N THR A 59 -0.71 -17.93 -11.77
CA THR A 59 0.42 -17.11 -12.25
C THR A 59 0.06 -15.62 -12.29
N SER A 60 -1.23 -15.30 -12.45
CA SER A 60 -1.78 -13.96 -12.31
C SER A 60 -3.01 -14.08 -11.42
N LEU A 61 -2.92 -13.54 -10.20
CA LEU A 61 -3.97 -13.66 -9.21
C LEU A 61 -5.15 -12.75 -9.62
N PRO A 62 -6.36 -13.29 -9.80
CA PRO A 62 -7.51 -12.49 -10.19
C PRO A 62 -7.81 -11.39 -9.16
N SER A 63 -8.11 -10.18 -9.62
CA SER A 63 -8.39 -9.05 -8.72
C SER A 63 -9.59 -9.29 -7.81
N GLU A 64 -10.56 -10.12 -8.22
CA GLU A 64 -11.75 -10.45 -7.43
C GLU A 64 -11.40 -11.20 -6.13
N GLU A 65 -10.43 -12.12 -6.20
CA GLU A 65 -9.92 -12.87 -5.04
C GLU A 65 -9.30 -11.93 -3.99
N VAL A 66 -8.66 -10.86 -4.46
CA VAL A 66 -7.97 -9.89 -3.60
C VAL A 66 -8.93 -8.83 -3.06
N LEU A 67 -9.82 -8.30 -3.91
CA LEU A 67 -10.80 -7.29 -3.53
C LEU A 67 -11.78 -7.81 -2.48
N GLY A 68 -12.09 -9.11 -2.50
CA GLY A 68 -12.88 -9.78 -1.46
C GLY A 68 -12.29 -9.63 -0.05
N LEU A 69 -10.96 -9.47 0.07
CA LEU A 69 -10.24 -9.37 1.35
C LEU A 69 -10.13 -7.93 1.88
N ILE A 70 -10.46 -6.91 1.07
CA ILE A 70 -10.21 -5.49 1.37
C ILE A 70 -11.52 -4.72 1.62
N GLN A 71 -12.53 -5.40 2.16
CA GLN A 71 -13.83 -4.77 2.41
C GLN A 71 -13.76 -3.79 3.60
N ASN A 72 -14.29 -2.57 3.41
CA ASN A 72 -14.34 -1.49 4.42
C ASN A 72 -13.00 -0.90 4.83
N LEU A 73 -11.99 -0.96 3.97
CA LEU A 73 -10.72 -0.29 4.18
C LEU A 73 -10.87 1.24 4.13
N VAL A 74 -10.34 1.92 5.13
CA VAL A 74 -10.15 3.37 5.16
C VAL A 74 -8.71 3.63 5.53
N PHE A 75 -7.89 4.04 4.55
CA PHE A 75 -6.52 4.44 4.88
C PHE A 75 -6.54 5.62 5.84
N THR A 76 -5.92 5.41 7.01
CA THR A 76 -5.67 6.44 8.02
C THR A 76 -4.19 6.77 8.06
N ASP A 77 -3.84 7.85 8.74
CA ASP A 77 -2.44 8.24 8.97
C ASP A 77 -1.81 7.30 10.00
N ILE A 78 -1.13 6.27 9.49
CA ILE A 78 -0.46 5.27 10.35
C ILE A 78 1.01 5.16 9.99
N THR A 79 1.79 4.65 10.92
CA THR A 79 3.23 4.51 10.77
C THR A 79 3.67 3.13 11.20
N SER A 80 4.73 2.62 10.56
CA SER A 80 5.41 1.40 10.98
C SER A 80 6.92 1.53 10.86
N MET A 81 7.63 1.20 11.93
CA MET A 81 9.10 1.16 11.96
C MET A 81 9.65 -0.19 11.47
N ASP A 82 8.87 -1.26 11.60
CA ASP A 82 9.30 -2.63 11.36
C ASP A 82 8.48 -3.35 10.27
N GLY A 83 7.50 -2.67 9.66
CA GLY A 83 6.60 -3.22 8.65
C GLY A 83 5.65 -4.30 9.17
N LYS A 84 5.58 -4.52 10.49
CA LYS A 84 4.76 -5.55 11.17
C LYS A 84 3.76 -4.95 12.14
N LYS A 85 4.20 -3.98 12.94
CA LYS A 85 3.40 -3.28 13.95
C LYS A 85 3.11 -1.89 13.45
N PHE A 86 1.86 -1.48 13.62
CA PHE A 86 1.35 -0.24 13.08
C PHE A 86 0.67 0.55 14.20
N SER A 87 0.97 1.84 14.28
CA SER A 87 0.30 2.78 15.18
C SER A 87 -0.21 3.98 14.40
N TYR A 88 -1.23 4.66 14.93
CA TYR A 88 -1.65 5.93 14.36
C TYR A 88 -0.51 6.94 14.53
N GLY A 89 -0.09 7.60 13.45
CA GLY A 89 1.17 8.35 13.38
C GLY A 89 1.19 9.61 14.26
N VAL A 90 1.25 10.78 13.63
CA VAL A 90 1.34 12.10 14.30
C VAL A 90 0.20 12.32 15.31
N ARG A 91 -0.98 11.76 15.04
CA ARG A 91 -2.19 12.02 15.83
C ARG A 91 -2.26 11.23 17.13
N ASN A 92 -1.74 9.98 17.18
CA ASN A 92 -1.95 9.11 18.34
C ASN A 92 -1.11 7.82 18.36
N ASP A 93 0.20 7.95 18.60
CA ASP A 93 1.16 6.83 18.63
C ASP A 93 0.87 5.72 19.66
N LYS A 94 -0.03 5.99 20.62
CA LYS A 94 -0.41 5.07 21.70
C LYS A 94 -1.42 4.00 21.29
N PHE A 95 -2.07 4.15 20.14
CA PHE A 95 -3.09 3.22 19.69
C PHE A 95 -2.58 2.40 18.51
N GLU A 96 -2.80 1.10 18.58
CA GLU A 96 -2.46 0.16 17.52
C GLU A 96 -3.48 0.28 16.38
N ALA A 97 -2.99 0.35 15.14
CA ALA A 97 -3.82 0.36 13.95
C ALA A 97 -4.39 -1.04 13.66
N ILE A 98 -5.59 -1.10 13.12
CA ILE A 98 -6.34 -2.33 12.92
C ILE A 98 -6.15 -2.84 11.48
N LYS A 99 -5.70 -4.10 11.36
CA LYS A 99 -5.54 -4.81 10.08
C LYS A 99 -6.84 -4.83 9.27
N ASN A 100 -6.72 -4.61 7.96
CA ASN A 100 -7.81 -4.58 6.98
C ASN A 100 -8.93 -3.58 7.32
N LYS A 101 -8.60 -2.58 8.14
CA LYS A 101 -9.44 -1.41 8.42
C LYS A 101 -8.64 -0.13 8.18
N ASP A 102 -7.51 0.01 8.86
CA ASP A 102 -6.62 1.18 8.76
C ASP A 102 -5.53 1.00 7.68
N TYR A 103 -5.16 -0.26 7.41
CA TYR A 103 -4.21 -0.65 6.37
C TYR A 103 -4.54 -2.03 5.81
N ILE A 104 -4.01 -2.35 4.63
CA ILE A 104 -4.18 -3.67 4.02
C ILE A 104 -3.16 -4.62 4.65
N SER A 105 -3.59 -5.81 5.05
CA SER A 105 -2.74 -6.89 5.54
C SER A 105 -3.25 -8.22 4.97
N ILE A 106 -2.55 -8.76 3.98
CA ILE A 106 -2.95 -9.97 3.26
C ILE A 106 -1.80 -10.97 3.24
N ASP A 107 -2.13 -12.22 3.54
CA ASP A 107 -1.20 -13.34 3.42
C ASP A 107 -1.21 -13.88 1.99
N PHE A 108 -0.03 -14.07 1.43
CA PHE A 108 0.18 -14.70 0.13
C PHE A 108 1.03 -15.95 0.29
N PHE A 109 0.61 -17.00 -0.39
CA PHE A 109 1.34 -18.26 -0.53
C PHE A 109 1.97 -18.28 -1.92
N PHE A 110 3.26 -18.54 -1.96
CA PHE A 110 4.01 -18.70 -3.19
C PHE A 110 4.41 -20.16 -3.30
N ARG A 111 4.36 -20.70 -4.51
CA ARG A 111 4.91 -22.02 -4.80
C ARG A 111 5.54 -22.12 -6.18
N THR A 112 6.43 -23.09 -6.33
CA THR A 112 6.95 -23.52 -7.63
C THR A 112 7.30 -25.00 -7.64
N VAL A 113 7.24 -25.61 -8.80
CA VAL A 113 7.78 -26.96 -9.06
C VAL A 113 9.21 -26.93 -9.61
N SER A 114 9.75 -25.74 -9.87
CA SER A 114 11.09 -25.55 -10.40
C SER A 114 12.14 -25.85 -9.34
N PRO A 115 13.13 -26.74 -9.59
CA PRO A 115 14.16 -27.09 -8.61
C PRO A 115 15.31 -26.08 -8.52
N TYR A 116 15.24 -24.97 -9.27
CA TYR A 116 16.30 -23.96 -9.30
C TYR A 116 15.80 -22.57 -8.88
N TYR A 117 14.55 -22.21 -9.16
CA TYR A 117 14.05 -20.84 -9.04
C TYR A 117 13.35 -20.64 -7.69
N HIS A 118 14.12 -20.51 -6.62
CA HIS A 118 13.59 -20.47 -5.25
C HIS A 118 13.59 -19.10 -4.59
N GLU A 119 14.34 -18.15 -5.13
CA GLU A 119 14.45 -16.82 -4.54
C GLU A 119 13.43 -15.88 -5.19
N VAL A 120 12.46 -15.39 -4.41
CA VAL A 120 11.35 -14.57 -4.91
C VAL A 120 11.61 -13.10 -4.63
N PHE A 121 11.48 -12.27 -5.67
CA PHE A 121 11.73 -10.84 -5.63
C PHE A 121 10.50 -10.04 -6.07
N LEU A 122 10.28 -8.89 -5.44
CA LEU A 122 9.46 -7.83 -6.02
C LEU A 122 10.23 -7.15 -7.15
N THR A 123 9.64 -6.98 -8.33
CA THR A 123 10.38 -6.53 -9.52
C THR A 123 9.64 -5.46 -10.31
N ASN A 124 10.35 -4.85 -11.28
CA ASN A 124 9.77 -3.99 -12.31
C ASN A 124 8.96 -2.80 -11.75
N ASN A 125 9.57 -1.98 -10.89
CA ASN A 125 8.93 -0.75 -10.40
C ASN A 125 8.78 0.25 -11.55
N ILE A 126 7.54 0.53 -11.92
CA ILE A 126 7.15 1.46 -13.00
C ILE A 126 6.19 2.54 -12.48
N SER A 127 6.17 2.82 -11.17
CA SER A 127 5.26 3.82 -10.58
C SER A 127 5.37 5.19 -11.23
N ASN A 128 6.58 5.59 -11.64
CA ASN A 128 6.85 6.87 -12.32
C ASN A 128 6.55 6.85 -13.84
N GLU A 129 6.15 5.70 -14.38
CA GLU A 129 5.83 5.53 -15.81
C GLU A 129 4.37 5.16 -16.08
N VAL A 130 3.54 5.03 -15.03
CA VAL A 130 2.14 4.63 -15.11
C VAL A 130 1.27 5.75 -14.61
N THR A 131 0.19 6.05 -15.34
CA THR A 131 -0.86 6.94 -14.84
C THR A 131 -2.07 6.13 -14.36
N TYR A 132 -2.92 6.75 -13.53
CA TYR A 132 -4.10 6.11 -12.94
C TYR A 132 -5.01 5.40 -13.97
N ASN A 133 -5.17 6.02 -15.14
CA ASN A 133 -6.08 5.55 -16.18
C ASN A 133 -5.46 4.47 -17.09
N GLU A 134 -4.19 4.13 -16.89
CA GLU A 134 -3.46 3.18 -17.72
C GLU A 134 -3.31 1.81 -17.04
N GLY A 135 -3.33 0.74 -17.83
CA GLY A 135 -2.95 -0.60 -17.40
C GLY A 135 -1.60 -0.96 -18.02
N ARG A 136 -0.57 -1.14 -17.19
CA ARG A 136 0.74 -1.66 -17.61
C ARG A 136 1.14 -2.84 -16.73
N VAL A 137 1.96 -3.74 -17.27
CA VAL A 137 2.51 -4.87 -16.52
C VAL A 137 3.75 -4.39 -15.75
N GLY A 138 3.75 -4.58 -14.43
CA GLY A 138 4.81 -4.17 -13.53
C GLY A 138 4.34 -3.97 -12.10
N THR A 139 5.25 -3.50 -11.26
CA THR A 139 4.98 -3.06 -9.89
C THR A 139 4.72 -1.57 -9.87
N TYR A 140 3.57 -1.13 -9.37
CA TYR A 140 3.26 0.27 -9.18
C TYR A 140 2.22 0.50 -8.09
N ILE A 141 2.30 1.67 -7.46
CA ILE A 141 1.22 2.28 -6.68
C ILE A 141 1.00 3.66 -7.29
N VAL A 142 -0.19 3.90 -7.82
CA VAL A 142 -0.56 5.19 -8.43
C VAL A 142 -1.91 5.63 -7.91
N SER A 143 -2.13 6.94 -7.88
CA SER A 143 -3.40 7.52 -7.45
C SER A 143 -3.94 8.49 -8.49
N LYS A 144 -5.25 8.74 -8.45
CA LYS A 144 -5.91 9.65 -9.40
C LYS A 144 -5.41 11.09 -9.24
N GLY A 145 -5.06 11.45 -8.02
CA GLY A 145 -4.63 12.78 -7.64
C GLY A 145 -5.81 13.68 -7.33
N ARG A 146 -5.58 14.59 -6.39
CA ARG A 146 -6.53 15.61 -5.97
C ARG A 146 -5.96 16.99 -6.22
N THR A 147 -6.69 17.77 -6.99
CA THR A 147 -6.40 19.19 -7.16
C THR A 147 -6.89 19.97 -5.95
N TRP A 148 -5.99 20.74 -5.35
CA TRP A 148 -6.25 21.44 -4.11
C TRP A 148 -5.51 22.78 -4.04
N ILE A 149 -6.08 23.73 -3.30
CA ILE A 149 -5.51 25.03 -3.00
C ILE A 149 -5.33 25.10 -1.49
N SER A 150 -4.13 25.47 -1.06
CA SER A 150 -3.86 25.57 0.38
C SER A 150 -4.53 26.77 1.02
N ASN A 151 -5.09 26.54 2.21
CA ASN A 151 -5.62 27.60 3.05
C ASN A 151 -4.53 28.37 3.83
N VAL A 152 -3.30 27.83 3.87
CA VAL A 152 -2.15 28.42 4.55
C VAL A 152 -0.90 28.34 3.67
N GLY A 153 0.03 29.27 3.89
CA GLY A 153 1.35 29.18 3.27
C GLY A 153 2.27 28.23 4.05
N PHE A 154 3.02 27.38 3.37
CA PHE A 154 3.93 26.42 4.01
C PHE A 154 5.07 25.98 3.07
N GLN A 155 6.16 25.51 3.67
CA GLN A 155 7.27 24.92 2.95
C GLN A 155 6.85 23.52 2.43
N TYR A 156 6.64 23.37 1.13
CA TYR A 156 6.18 22.11 0.54
C TYR A 156 7.33 21.13 0.31
N GLY A 157 8.48 21.61 -0.16
CA GLY A 157 9.70 20.82 -0.37
C GLY A 157 10.94 21.59 0.07
N PRO A 158 12.16 21.07 -0.12
CA PRO A 158 13.39 21.77 0.27
C PRO A 158 13.48 23.20 -0.27
N ASP A 159 13.10 23.38 -1.54
CA ASP A 159 13.22 24.65 -2.27
C ASP A 159 11.86 25.15 -2.81
N GLU A 160 10.74 24.61 -2.33
CA GLU A 160 9.41 24.95 -2.80
C GLU A 160 8.52 25.46 -1.65
N TYR A 161 8.01 26.68 -1.81
CA TYR A 161 7.05 27.29 -0.89
C TYR A 161 5.69 27.47 -1.58
N ILE A 162 4.63 27.06 -0.90
CA ILE A 162 3.24 27.27 -1.35
C ILE A 162 2.68 28.42 -0.55
N ASP A 163 2.12 29.44 -1.22
CA ASP A 163 1.59 30.65 -0.59
C ASP A 163 0.06 30.63 -0.38
N GLY A 164 -0.61 29.54 -0.77
CA GLY A 164 -2.07 29.39 -0.69
C GLY A 164 -2.85 29.99 -1.86
N SER A 165 -2.18 30.56 -2.86
CA SER A 165 -2.82 31.04 -4.10
C SER A 165 -2.71 30.04 -5.25
N VAL A 166 -1.80 29.07 -5.14
CA VAL A 166 -1.48 28.11 -6.19
C VAL A 166 -2.40 26.89 -6.11
N THR A 167 -2.98 26.54 -7.26
CA THR A 167 -3.66 25.25 -7.46
C THR A 167 -2.64 24.20 -7.87
N LYS A 168 -2.56 23.10 -7.11
CA LYS A 168 -1.65 21.99 -7.38
C LYS A 168 -2.38 20.65 -7.21
N THR A 169 -1.92 19.63 -7.91
CA THR A 169 -2.42 18.26 -7.76
C THR A 169 -1.47 17.47 -6.89
N TYR A 170 -2.02 16.77 -5.91
CA TYR A 170 -1.29 15.94 -4.96
C TYR A 170 -1.80 14.50 -5.02
N TYR A 171 -0.94 13.55 -4.71
CA TYR A 171 -1.19 12.13 -4.93
C TYR A 171 -0.99 11.37 -3.63
N VAL A 172 -2.00 10.66 -3.16
CA VAL A 172 -1.83 9.83 -1.95
C VAL A 172 -0.81 8.71 -2.16
N SER A 173 -0.63 8.26 -3.41
CA SER A 173 0.35 7.22 -3.77
C SER A 173 1.79 7.57 -3.39
N ASP A 174 2.12 8.87 -3.33
CA ASP A 174 3.48 9.32 -2.98
C ASP A 174 3.77 9.07 -1.49
N ALA A 175 2.72 9.11 -0.66
CA ALA A 175 2.78 8.80 0.76
C ALA A 175 2.55 7.31 1.09
N MET A 176 2.40 6.43 0.10
CA MET A 176 2.12 5.03 0.35
C MET A 176 3.39 4.19 0.52
N ARG A 177 3.29 3.17 1.36
CA ARG A 177 4.35 2.19 1.60
C ARG A 177 3.80 0.78 1.53
N VAL A 178 4.66 -0.16 1.18
CA VAL A 178 4.36 -1.59 1.20
C VAL A 178 5.44 -2.34 1.96
N SER A 179 5.06 -3.28 2.81
CA SER A 179 6.00 -4.20 3.44
C SER A 179 5.70 -5.64 3.07
N PHE A 180 6.74 -6.44 3.02
CA PHE A 180 6.66 -7.90 2.89
C PHE A 180 7.33 -8.54 4.10
N VAL A 181 6.58 -9.40 4.79
CA VAL A 181 6.99 -10.12 5.99
C VAL A 181 7.01 -11.60 5.70
N GLU A 182 8.19 -12.19 5.56
CA GLU A 182 8.36 -13.63 5.33
C GLU A 182 8.01 -14.43 6.59
N HIS A 183 7.19 -15.47 6.44
CA HIS A 183 6.85 -16.40 7.51
C HIS A 183 7.89 -17.51 7.56
N SER A 184 9.03 -17.23 8.20
CA SER A 184 10.05 -18.24 8.52
C SER A 184 10.80 -17.88 9.80
N ASP A 185 11.56 -18.83 10.37
CA ASP A 185 12.29 -18.64 11.63
C ASP A 185 13.24 -17.43 11.62
N ASN A 186 13.78 -17.08 10.44
CA ASN A 186 14.61 -15.90 10.20
C ASN A 186 13.98 -14.99 9.12
N GLY A 187 12.65 -14.88 9.15
CA GLY A 187 11.86 -14.22 8.12
C GLY A 187 12.32 -12.79 7.84
N LYS A 188 12.60 -12.52 6.57
CA LYS A 188 12.95 -11.18 6.07
C LYS A 188 11.76 -10.23 6.21
N VAL A 189 12.08 -8.97 6.48
CA VAL A 189 11.12 -7.87 6.43
C VAL A 189 11.70 -6.78 5.56
N LYS A 190 10.90 -6.31 4.61
CA LYS A 190 11.32 -5.29 3.66
C LYS A 190 10.21 -4.27 3.51
N ILE A 191 10.52 -3.00 3.74
CA ILE A 191 9.61 -1.88 3.52
C ILE A 191 10.04 -1.17 2.23
N PHE A 192 9.09 -0.90 1.34
CA PHE A 192 9.33 -0.25 0.07
C PHE A 192 8.52 1.04 -0.03
N ASP A 193 9.19 2.07 -0.53
CA ASP A 193 8.57 3.25 -1.13
C ASP A 193 8.72 3.14 -2.64
N LEU A 194 7.60 2.92 -3.33
CA LEU A 194 7.60 2.72 -4.77
C LEU A 194 7.60 4.03 -5.57
N SER A 195 7.38 5.19 -4.93
CA SER A 195 7.57 6.50 -5.56
C SER A 195 9.03 6.73 -5.95
N GLY A 196 9.95 6.14 -5.17
CA GLY A 196 11.39 6.34 -5.31
C GLY A 196 11.87 7.72 -4.83
N ASN A 197 11.05 8.48 -4.12
CA ASN A 197 11.35 9.84 -3.70
C ASN A 197 11.71 9.93 -2.20
N GLU A 198 12.97 9.60 -1.88
CA GLU A 198 13.47 9.68 -0.50
C GLU A 198 13.46 11.10 0.09
N GLU A 199 13.56 12.14 -0.75
CA GLU A 199 13.47 13.53 -0.29
C GLU A 199 12.10 13.85 0.26
N ARG A 200 11.03 13.21 -0.20
CA ARG A 200 9.67 13.42 0.30
C ARG A 200 9.15 12.34 1.24
N GLY A 201 10.00 11.37 1.59
CA GLY A 201 9.62 10.26 2.45
C GLY A 201 9.43 10.62 3.93
N TYR A 202 9.65 9.63 4.79
CA TYR A 202 9.40 9.72 6.22
C TYR A 202 10.13 10.87 6.94
N GLY A 203 9.41 11.61 7.79
CA GLY A 203 9.97 12.45 8.85
C GLY A 203 10.67 13.73 8.37
N LYS A 204 10.25 14.30 7.23
CA LYS A 204 10.85 15.52 6.68
C LYS A 204 10.26 16.78 7.36
N PRO A 205 11.04 17.87 7.50
CA PRO A 205 10.59 19.12 8.12
C PRO A 205 9.68 19.98 7.22
N TYR A 206 9.36 19.52 6.00
CA TYR A 206 8.54 20.21 5.02
C TYR A 206 7.37 19.32 4.59
N GLY A 207 6.52 19.82 3.69
CA GLY A 207 5.32 19.11 3.26
C GLY A 207 4.31 19.02 4.40
N ALA A 208 3.88 17.82 4.74
CA ALA A 208 2.90 17.54 5.78
C ALA A 208 3.25 18.16 7.14
N VAL A 209 4.52 18.10 7.56
CA VAL A 209 4.96 18.67 8.85
C VAL A 209 4.83 20.19 8.83
N ALA A 210 5.42 20.86 7.84
CA ALA A 210 5.30 22.32 7.73
C ALA A 210 3.84 22.78 7.55
N TYR A 211 3.02 22.01 6.85
CA TYR A 211 1.59 22.26 6.72
C TYR A 211 0.88 22.17 8.09
N TYR A 212 1.15 21.12 8.85
CA TYR A 212 0.62 20.95 10.20
C TYR A 212 1.07 22.10 11.11
N GLU A 213 2.34 22.49 11.07
CA GLU A 213 2.89 23.56 11.90
C GLU A 213 2.24 24.92 11.60
N ALA A 214 1.96 25.21 10.34
CA ALA A 214 1.24 26.41 9.93
C ALA A 214 -0.21 26.45 10.47
N LEU A 215 -0.83 25.30 10.75
CA LEU A 215 -2.22 25.22 11.21
C LEU A 215 -2.39 25.03 12.72
N LYS A 216 -1.52 24.24 13.35
CA LYS A 216 -1.71 23.70 14.70
C LYS A 216 -0.54 23.98 15.64
N GLY A 217 0.59 24.46 15.12
CA GLY A 217 1.80 24.72 15.88
C GLY A 217 2.83 23.59 15.77
N THR A 218 3.95 23.76 16.47
CA THR A 218 5.17 22.95 16.31
C THR A 218 4.96 21.46 16.52
N LEU A 219 5.59 20.66 15.66
CA LEU A 219 5.60 19.21 15.75
C LEU A 219 7.03 18.70 15.92
N GLN A 220 7.25 17.82 16.91
CA GLN A 220 8.54 17.18 17.07
C GLN A 220 8.70 16.05 16.06
N LEU A 221 9.72 16.13 15.21
CA LEU A 221 10.04 15.06 14.27
C LEU A 221 10.52 13.78 14.99
N PRO A 222 10.25 12.59 14.43
CA PRO A 222 10.80 11.34 14.92
C PRO A 222 12.33 11.35 14.85
N SER A 223 12.98 10.78 15.86
CA SER A 223 14.45 10.62 15.87
C SER A 223 14.93 9.39 15.10
N GLU A 224 14.04 8.44 14.87
CA GLU A 224 14.31 7.20 14.17
C GLU A 224 13.52 7.15 12.86
N VAL A 225 14.13 6.52 11.85
CA VAL A 225 13.54 6.35 10.52
C VAL A 225 13.46 4.85 10.18
N PRO A 226 12.39 4.38 9.51
CA PRO A 226 12.30 2.99 9.07
C PRO A 226 13.32 2.69 7.96
N ASP A 227 13.87 1.48 7.96
CA ASP A 227 14.72 0.97 6.87
C ASP A 227 13.89 0.75 5.60
N THR A 228 13.83 1.79 4.76
CA THR A 228 12.94 1.87 3.59
C THR A 228 13.73 1.76 2.30
N ILE A 229 13.24 0.93 1.38
CA ILE A 229 13.86 0.66 0.09
C ILE A 229 13.15 1.46 -1.00
N TYR A 230 13.88 2.37 -1.64
CA TYR A 230 13.38 3.25 -2.70
C TYR A 230 13.68 2.72 -4.12
N LYS A 231 14.50 1.67 -4.24
CA LYS A 231 14.86 1.05 -5.51
C LYS A 231 14.86 -0.47 -5.41
N LEU A 232 14.14 -1.13 -6.32
CA LEU A 232 14.11 -2.59 -6.44
C LEU A 232 15.43 -3.14 -7.00
N SER A 233 15.62 -4.45 -6.86
CA SER A 233 16.81 -5.14 -7.34
C SER A 233 16.92 -5.08 -8.87
N ASP A 234 18.15 -4.99 -9.35
CA ASP A 234 18.46 -5.15 -10.76
C ASP A 234 18.64 -6.65 -11.07
N PHE A 235 18.39 -7.07 -12.32
CA PHE A 235 18.46 -8.46 -12.73
C PHE A 235 19.40 -8.63 -13.93
N ASP A 236 20.06 -9.78 -14.02
CA ASP A 236 20.84 -10.13 -15.20
C ASP A 236 19.92 -10.24 -16.42
N LYS A 237 20.36 -9.69 -17.56
CA LYS A 237 19.55 -9.62 -18.78
C LYS A 237 19.46 -10.96 -19.52
N GLU A 238 20.46 -11.82 -19.34
CA GLU A 238 20.61 -13.06 -20.08
C GLU A 238 20.42 -14.29 -19.17
N ASN A 239 20.61 -14.13 -17.86
CA ASN A 239 20.61 -15.22 -16.90
C ASN A 239 19.58 -15.00 -15.79
N PRO A 240 19.04 -16.08 -15.19
CA PRO A 240 18.04 -15.99 -14.13
C PRO A 240 18.66 -15.69 -12.76
N TYR A 241 19.42 -14.60 -12.65
CA TYR A 241 20.04 -14.14 -11.41
C TYR A 241 19.63 -12.69 -11.10
N ALA A 242 19.43 -12.40 -9.81
CA ALA A 242 19.41 -11.03 -9.32
C ALA A 242 20.84 -10.50 -9.18
N LEU A 243 21.04 -9.19 -9.37
CA LEU A 243 22.34 -8.54 -9.20
C LEU A 243 22.55 -8.05 -7.75
N ASP A 244 21.48 -8.00 -6.96
CA ASP A 244 21.49 -7.61 -5.55
C ASP A 244 20.27 -8.20 -4.82
N ASN A 245 20.16 -7.99 -3.51
CA ASN A 245 19.10 -8.57 -2.66
C ASN A 245 18.08 -7.55 -2.12
N ARG A 246 18.08 -6.30 -2.61
CA ARG A 246 17.24 -5.21 -2.08
C ARG A 246 15.76 -5.59 -2.02
N SER A 247 15.27 -6.20 -3.11
CA SER A 247 13.86 -6.58 -3.28
C SER A 247 13.58 -8.07 -3.09
N HIS A 248 14.52 -8.81 -2.50
CA HIS A 248 14.32 -10.21 -2.13
C HIS A 248 13.33 -10.31 -0.96
N ILE A 249 12.15 -10.87 -1.21
CA ILE A 249 11.06 -10.95 -0.23
C ILE A 249 10.95 -12.32 0.45
N LEU A 250 11.36 -13.41 -0.20
CA LEU A 250 11.11 -14.77 0.31
C LEU A 250 12.03 -15.80 -0.38
N THR A 251 12.44 -16.82 0.37
CA THR A 251 13.09 -18.02 -0.18
C THR A 251 12.16 -19.23 -0.05
N LEU A 252 11.76 -19.82 -1.18
CA LEU A 252 10.90 -21.00 -1.23
C LEU A 252 11.65 -22.24 -0.72
N LYS A 253 10.97 -23.06 0.08
CA LYS A 253 11.56 -24.27 0.69
C LYS A 253 10.72 -25.49 0.36
N TYR A 254 11.39 -26.61 0.16
CA TYR A 254 10.73 -27.90 0.08
C TYR A 254 10.43 -28.40 1.50
N ASP A 255 9.17 -28.68 1.77
CA ASP A 255 8.66 -29.14 3.07
C ASP A 255 8.13 -30.58 3.05
N GLY A 256 8.23 -31.27 1.91
CA GLY A 256 7.76 -32.64 1.73
C GLY A 256 6.60 -32.79 0.75
N HIS A 257 5.96 -31.69 0.33
CA HIS A 257 4.85 -31.74 -0.61
C HIS A 257 5.28 -31.98 -2.05
N HIS A 258 4.42 -32.66 -2.80
CA HIS A 258 4.60 -32.92 -4.22
C HIS A 258 3.37 -32.45 -4.98
N ALA A 259 3.58 -31.94 -6.19
CA ALA A 259 2.51 -31.69 -7.14
C ALA A 259 1.90 -33.02 -7.63
N ASP A 260 0.71 -32.96 -8.23
CA ASP A 260 0.04 -34.14 -8.83
C ASP A 260 0.89 -34.84 -9.90
N SER A 261 1.83 -34.12 -10.51
CA SER A 261 2.82 -34.65 -11.46
C SER A 261 3.92 -35.49 -10.81
N GLY A 262 4.00 -35.54 -9.48
CA GLY A 262 5.08 -36.17 -8.71
C GLY A 262 6.33 -35.31 -8.55
N LEU A 263 6.33 -34.06 -9.03
CA LEU A 263 7.42 -33.12 -8.83
C LEU A 263 7.41 -32.54 -7.41
N ARG A 264 8.59 -32.27 -6.85
CA ARG A 264 8.73 -31.59 -5.56
C ARG A 264 8.11 -30.20 -5.62
N LEU A 265 7.37 -29.83 -4.59
CA LEU A 265 6.78 -28.52 -4.44
C LEU A 265 7.59 -27.68 -3.45
N TYR A 266 8.02 -26.50 -3.88
CA TYR A 266 8.73 -25.55 -3.04
C TYR A 266 7.79 -24.42 -2.71
N GLU A 267 7.59 -24.15 -1.43
CA GLU A 267 6.54 -23.27 -0.94
C GLU A 267 7.09 -22.24 0.04
N GLY A 268 6.33 -21.16 0.21
CA GLY A 268 6.63 -20.12 1.17
C GLY A 268 5.47 -19.17 1.35
N LYS A 269 5.45 -18.47 2.47
CA LYS A 269 4.36 -17.57 2.85
C LYS A 269 4.89 -16.20 3.23
N VAL A 270 4.21 -15.16 2.78
CA VAL A 270 4.55 -13.75 3.05
C VAL A 270 3.28 -12.99 3.42
N THR A 271 3.32 -12.16 4.45
CA THR A 271 2.28 -11.12 4.65
C THR A 271 2.72 -9.86 3.92
N MET A 272 1.86 -9.35 3.04
CA MET A 272 2.00 -8.01 2.48
C MET A 272 1.17 -7.02 3.28
N ASN A 273 1.81 -5.95 3.78
CA ASN A 273 1.09 -4.84 4.39
C ASN A 273 1.21 -3.60 3.51
N ILE A 274 0.12 -2.86 3.30
CA ILE A 274 0.11 -1.62 2.51
C ILE A 274 -0.58 -0.54 3.33
N TRP A 275 0.06 0.61 3.49
CA TRP A 275 -0.46 1.73 4.27
C TRP A 275 -0.10 3.09 3.67
N VAL A 276 -0.73 4.13 4.22
CA VAL A 276 -0.39 5.53 3.98
C VAL A 276 0.46 6.00 5.16
N GLU A 277 1.69 6.40 4.90
CA GLU A 277 2.70 6.69 5.92
C GLU A 277 2.45 8.03 6.62
N GLY A 278 2.14 7.96 7.91
CA GLY A 278 1.76 9.04 8.81
C GLY A 278 2.72 10.23 8.84
N TRP A 279 4.01 9.97 8.66
CA TRP A 279 5.08 10.96 8.70
C TRP A 279 5.62 11.35 7.32
N ASP A 280 5.00 10.88 6.24
CA ASP A 280 5.42 11.21 4.89
C ASP A 280 5.14 12.68 4.55
N ALA A 281 6.04 13.32 3.78
CA ALA A 281 5.90 14.74 3.45
C ALA A 281 4.68 15.00 2.54
N ASP A 282 4.15 14.00 1.85
CA ASP A 282 2.96 14.10 1.00
C ASP A 282 1.65 13.78 1.72
N LEU A 283 1.68 13.38 3.00
CA LEU A 283 0.47 13.07 3.77
C LEU A 283 -0.14 14.30 4.47
N PHE A 284 -0.95 15.06 3.75
CA PHE A 284 -1.74 16.16 4.32
C PHE A 284 -3.13 16.28 3.67
N ASP A 285 -3.94 17.24 4.10
CA ASP A 285 -5.37 17.34 3.76
C ASP A 285 -5.68 17.27 2.26
N ALA A 286 -4.73 17.67 1.42
CA ALA A 286 -4.86 17.64 -0.03
C ALA A 286 -5.05 16.21 -0.60
N VAL A 287 -4.51 15.18 0.05
CA VAL A 287 -4.55 13.81 -0.48
C VAL A 287 -5.72 12.96 0.06
N PHE A 288 -6.46 13.44 1.08
CA PHE A 288 -7.58 12.67 1.64
C PHE A 288 -8.78 12.55 0.68
N GLY A 289 -9.29 11.33 0.47
CA GLY A 289 -10.37 11.06 -0.48
C GLY A 289 -9.90 10.78 -1.90
N ASP A 290 -8.59 10.59 -2.10
CA ASP A 290 -8.02 10.17 -3.37
C ASP A 290 -8.28 8.67 -3.62
N GLN A 291 -8.06 8.23 -4.85
CA GLN A 291 -8.34 6.87 -5.31
C GLN A 291 -7.04 6.22 -5.75
N VAL A 292 -6.78 5.01 -5.27
CA VAL A 292 -5.52 4.30 -5.46
C VAL A 292 -5.72 3.06 -6.31
N LYS A 293 -4.78 2.83 -7.23
CA LYS A 293 -4.63 1.62 -8.01
C LYS A 293 -3.23 1.06 -7.82
N MET A 294 -3.15 -0.24 -7.59
CA MET A 294 -1.91 -0.93 -7.25
C MET A 294 -1.74 -2.20 -8.06
N GLN A 295 -0.50 -2.53 -8.38
CA GLN A 295 -0.12 -3.81 -8.94
C GLN A 295 1.26 -4.19 -8.43
N PHE A 296 1.48 -5.46 -8.13
CA PHE A 296 2.78 -5.98 -7.72
C PHE A 296 3.20 -7.13 -8.65
N GLN A 297 4.43 -7.06 -9.14
CA GLN A 297 5.02 -8.09 -9.97
C GLN A 297 6.13 -8.82 -9.21
N PHE A 298 6.07 -10.15 -9.24
CA PHE A 298 7.05 -11.01 -8.60
C PHE A 298 7.84 -11.82 -9.63
N LYS A 299 9.12 -12.03 -9.36
CA LYS A 299 10.02 -12.84 -10.18
C LYS A 299 10.72 -13.83 -9.29
N SER A 300 10.79 -15.10 -9.68
CA SER A 300 11.69 -16.05 -9.02
C SER A 300 12.98 -16.20 -9.82
N VAL A 301 14.10 -16.33 -9.13
CA VAL A 301 15.44 -16.47 -9.73
C VAL A 301 16.22 -17.59 -9.05
N ILE A 302 17.33 -18.00 -9.66
CA ILE A 302 18.21 -19.03 -9.10
C ILE A 302 18.93 -18.54 -7.85
N GLY A 303 19.28 -17.26 -7.82
CA GLY A 303 20.02 -16.66 -6.72
C GLY A 303 20.52 -15.27 -7.05
N ILE A 304 21.43 -14.78 -6.24
CA ILE A 304 22.16 -13.53 -6.47
C ILE A 304 23.45 -13.85 -7.22
N LYS A 305 23.75 -13.10 -8.27
CA LYS A 305 24.98 -13.25 -9.05
C LYS A 305 26.16 -12.79 -8.19
N ASN A 306 27.07 -13.71 -7.87
CA ASN A 306 28.34 -13.42 -7.19
C ASN A 306 29.32 -12.68 -8.13
#